data_AF-A0A444UZR3-F1
#
_entry.id   AF-A0A444UZR3-F1
#
_cell.length_a   1.000
_cell.length_b   1.000
_cell.length_c   1.000
_cell.angle_alpha   90.00
_cell.angle_beta   90.00
_cell.angle_gamma   90.00
#
_symmetry.space_group_name_H-M   'P 1'
#
loop_
_entity.id
_entity.type
_entity.pdbx_description
1 polymer ?
#
loop_
_entity_poly.entity_id
_entity_poly.type
_entity_poly.pdbx_seq_one_letter_code
_entity_poly.pdbx_strand_id
1 'polypeptide(L)'
;MTALRLLQRMKRDWMHTGRRPSGLCGAALLVAARMHEFRRTVKEIIRVVKVCESTLRKRLTEFEDTPTSSLTIDEFMKVDLTEECDPPSFTAGQKKVKLKQDEIETELENSRPKLKGPYASYAVEDPMMDDSISVASGAPGEEELDDLELEAAANHLNNNFYCEILDEKEDDEEEERTATEKDRSPVKRLPLASLLGPLPTAASLGLTDSIKECIADKKDNKKEERIAKEKELGIYKEQKVYLGKKLSST
;
A
#
# COMPACT_ATOMS: atom_id res chain seq x y z
N MET A 1 0.71 -24.15 13.92
CA MET A 1 0.17 -24.18 12.54
C MET A 1 0.28 -22.83 11.79
N THR A 2 0.47 -21.69 12.46
CA THR A 2 0.53 -20.35 11.84
C THR A 2 1.56 -20.21 10.71
N ALA A 3 2.77 -20.74 10.86
CA ALA A 3 3.80 -20.65 9.81
C ALA A 3 3.39 -21.36 8.51
N LEU A 4 2.66 -22.48 8.59
CA LEU A 4 2.15 -23.17 7.41
C LEU A 4 1.05 -22.36 6.72
N ARG A 5 0.15 -21.73 7.50
CA ARG A 5 -0.88 -20.84 6.98
C ARG A 5 -0.28 -19.64 6.25
N LEU A 6 0.72 -18.99 6.85
CA LEU A 6 1.49 -17.92 6.19
C LEU A 6 2.12 -18.40 4.88
N LEU A 7 2.77 -19.56 4.89
CA LEU A 7 3.42 -20.11 3.70
C LEU A 7 2.41 -20.44 2.59
N GLN A 8 1.23 -20.98 2.95
CA GLN A 8 0.14 -21.24 2.01
C GLN A 8 -0.38 -19.96 1.39
N ARG A 9 -0.55 -18.89 2.18
CA ARG A 9 -0.97 -17.59 1.65
C ARG A 9 0.09 -16.98 0.73
N MET A 10 1.35 -16.96 1.15
CA MET A 10 2.47 -16.50 0.30
C MET A 10 2.60 -17.31 -1.01
N LYS A 11 2.21 -18.59 -1.01
CA LYS A 11 2.18 -19.42 -2.20
C LYS A 11 1.07 -18.97 -3.16
N ARG A 12 -0.12 -18.68 -2.62
CA ARG A 12 -1.29 -18.15 -3.35
C ARG A 12 -1.03 -16.76 -3.91
N ASP A 13 -0.25 -15.93 -3.21
CA ASP A 13 0.21 -14.62 -3.70
C ASP A 13 1.39 -14.69 -4.69
N TRP A 14 1.61 -15.85 -5.32
CA TRP A 14 2.66 -16.06 -6.33
C TRP A 14 4.09 -15.66 -5.91
N MET A 15 4.36 -15.51 -4.61
CA MET A 15 5.65 -15.01 -4.12
C MET A 15 6.81 -16.00 -4.33
N HIS A 16 6.49 -17.28 -4.56
CA HIS A 16 7.45 -18.37 -4.73
C HIS A 16 7.81 -18.65 -6.20
N THR A 17 6.98 -18.20 -7.15
CA THR A 17 7.09 -18.55 -8.57
C THR A 17 8.44 -18.13 -9.14
N GLY A 18 9.17 -19.08 -9.74
CA GLY A 18 10.51 -18.84 -10.31
C GLY A 18 11.61 -18.55 -9.29
N ARG A 19 11.37 -18.76 -7.98
CA ARG A 19 12.28 -18.33 -6.90
C ARG A 19 12.51 -19.46 -5.89
N ARG A 20 13.59 -19.34 -5.10
CA ARG A 20 13.94 -20.35 -4.08
C ARG A 20 12.90 -20.37 -2.94
N PRO A 21 12.33 -21.54 -2.57
CA PRO A 21 11.29 -21.64 -1.53
C PRO A 21 11.86 -21.49 -0.12
N SER A 22 13.13 -21.84 0.13
CA SER A 22 13.76 -21.74 1.46
C SER A 22 13.59 -20.34 2.06
N GLY A 23 13.84 -19.29 1.28
CA GLY A 23 13.69 -17.91 1.77
C GLY A 23 12.27 -17.56 2.20
N LEU A 24 11.26 -18.16 1.55
CA LEU A 24 9.85 -17.97 1.88
C LEU A 24 9.49 -18.70 3.19
N CYS A 25 9.97 -19.95 3.35
CA CYS A 25 9.83 -20.69 4.60
C CYS A 25 10.46 -19.94 5.79
N GLY A 26 11.64 -19.35 5.58
CA GLY A 26 12.30 -18.53 6.60
C GLY A 26 11.50 -17.28 6.97
N ALA A 27 10.90 -16.61 5.99
CA ALA A 27 10.07 -15.43 6.24
C ALA A 27 8.81 -15.81 7.03
N ALA A 28 8.12 -16.88 6.62
CA ALA A 28 6.94 -17.38 7.32
C ALA A 28 7.25 -17.82 8.76
N LEU A 29 8.40 -18.49 9.00
CA LEU A 29 8.84 -18.85 10.33
C LEU A 29 9.11 -17.63 11.21
N LEU A 30 9.77 -16.61 10.67
CA LEU A 30 10.11 -15.41 11.43
C LEU A 30 8.87 -14.60 11.80
N VAL A 31 7.95 -14.39 10.85
CA VAL A 31 6.67 -13.69 11.10
C VAL A 31 5.84 -14.45 12.13
N ALA A 32 5.70 -15.78 11.97
CA ALA A 32 4.97 -16.60 12.94
C ALA A 32 5.60 -16.53 14.34
N ALA A 33 6.93 -16.54 14.44
CA ALA A 33 7.60 -16.42 15.74
C ALA A 33 7.21 -15.12 16.45
N ARG A 34 7.13 -13.99 15.72
CA ARG A 34 6.75 -12.69 16.30
C ARG A 34 5.27 -12.59 16.66
N MET A 35 4.40 -13.15 15.84
CA MET A 35 2.96 -13.22 16.15
C MET A 35 2.67 -13.94 17.47
N HIS A 36 3.54 -14.88 17.85
CA HIS A 36 3.45 -15.65 19.10
C HIS A 36 4.42 -15.15 20.18
N GLU A 37 4.94 -13.92 20.04
CA GLU A 37 5.88 -13.28 20.99
C GLU A 37 7.17 -14.09 21.25
N PHE A 38 7.48 -15.02 20.36
CA PHE A 38 8.66 -15.86 20.42
C PHE A 38 9.82 -15.15 19.71
N ARG A 39 10.65 -14.47 20.50
CA ARG A 39 11.76 -13.68 19.97
C ARG A 39 12.86 -14.58 19.41
N ARG A 40 12.93 -14.66 18.08
CA ARG A 40 14.01 -15.30 17.32
C ARG A 40 14.70 -14.27 16.46
N THR A 41 16.03 -14.34 16.42
CA THR A 41 16.82 -13.40 15.62
C THR A 41 16.84 -13.83 14.16
N VAL A 42 16.93 -12.86 13.26
CA VAL A 42 17.12 -13.09 11.82
C VAL A 42 18.34 -14.00 11.57
N LYS A 43 19.41 -13.87 12.36
CA LYS A 43 20.64 -14.68 12.26
C LYS A 43 20.37 -16.16 12.56
N GLU A 44 19.54 -16.47 13.56
CA GLU A 44 19.15 -17.85 13.89
C GLU A 44 18.36 -18.50 12.76
N ILE A 45 17.39 -17.80 12.19
CA ILE A 45 16.58 -18.30 11.07
C ILE A 45 17.46 -18.58 9.85
N ILE A 46 18.36 -17.66 9.51
CA ILE A 46 19.29 -17.82 8.38
C ILE A 46 20.16 -19.06 8.51
N ARG A 47 20.67 -19.34 9.73
CA ARG A 47 21.51 -20.51 9.98
C ARG A 47 20.79 -21.82 9.69
N VAL A 48 19.48 -21.88 9.92
CA VAL A 48 18.65 -23.06 9.66
C VAL A 48 18.26 -23.15 8.18
N VAL A 49 17.75 -22.05 7.61
CA VAL A 49 17.13 -22.02 6.28
C VAL A 49 18.16 -21.89 5.13
N LYS A 50 19.42 -21.55 5.47
CA LYS A 50 20.56 -21.45 4.54
C LYS A 50 20.30 -20.45 3.39
N VAL A 51 19.88 -19.24 3.75
CA VAL A 51 19.64 -18.14 2.80
C VAL A 51 20.33 -16.85 3.25
N CYS A 52 20.66 -15.96 2.31
CA CYS A 52 21.24 -14.66 2.64
C CYS A 52 20.23 -13.77 3.36
N GLU A 53 20.72 -12.93 4.28
CA GLU A 53 19.86 -11.98 5.02
C GLU A 53 19.12 -11.01 4.09
N SER A 54 19.79 -10.55 3.03
CA SER A 54 19.18 -9.71 2.00
C SER A 54 18.01 -10.41 1.31
N THR A 55 18.08 -11.72 1.12
CA THR A 55 17.00 -12.52 0.52
C THR A 55 15.81 -12.59 1.46
N LEU A 56 16.04 -12.86 2.75
CA LEU A 56 14.97 -12.92 3.75
C LEU A 56 14.25 -11.56 3.86
N ARG A 57 15.00 -10.46 3.91
CA ARG A 57 14.45 -9.10 3.94
C ARG A 57 13.59 -8.79 2.72
N LYS A 58 14.07 -9.11 1.51
CA LYS A 58 13.29 -8.92 0.28
C LYS A 58 11.95 -9.66 0.35
N ARG A 59 11.94 -10.91 0.85
CA ARG A 59 10.69 -11.68 1.00
C ARG A 59 9.74 -11.08 2.03
N LEU A 60 10.26 -10.53 3.12
CA LEU A 60 9.45 -9.85 4.13
C LEU A 60 8.83 -8.57 3.57
N THR A 61 9.60 -7.75 2.85
CA THR A 61 9.09 -6.54 2.19
C THR A 61 8.05 -6.85 1.11
N GLU A 62 8.27 -7.88 0.30
CA GLU A 62 7.26 -8.29 -0.69
C GLU A 62 5.98 -8.82 -0.02
N PHE A 63 6.08 -9.45 1.16
CA PHE A 63 4.90 -9.87 1.91
C PHE A 63 4.18 -8.68 2.53
N GLU A 64 4.92 -7.67 2.99
CA GLU A 64 4.38 -6.39 3.48
C GLU A 64 3.54 -5.69 2.40
N ASP A 65 3.96 -5.78 1.13
CA ASP A 65 3.24 -5.19 -0.02
C ASP A 65 1.94 -5.95 -0.40
N THR A 66 1.66 -7.12 0.18
CA THR A 66 0.44 -7.90 -0.10
C THR A 66 -0.74 -7.40 0.76
N PRO A 67 -2.00 -7.54 0.30
CA PRO A 67 -3.18 -7.16 1.09
C PRO A 67 -3.35 -8.02 2.36
N THR A 68 -2.69 -9.18 2.43
CA THR A 68 -2.68 -9.99 3.66
C THR A 68 -1.98 -9.29 4.81
N SER A 69 -0.99 -8.44 4.52
CA SER A 69 -0.19 -7.80 5.55
C SER A 69 -1.01 -6.83 6.41
N SER A 70 -2.07 -6.22 5.86
CA SER A 70 -2.92 -5.26 6.58
C SER A 70 -3.90 -5.92 7.55
N LEU A 71 -4.10 -7.24 7.46
CA LEU A 71 -5.00 -7.97 8.35
C LEU A 71 -4.47 -7.99 9.79
N THR A 72 -5.40 -8.00 10.73
CA THR A 72 -5.07 -8.29 12.13
C THR A 72 -4.65 -9.75 12.29
N ILE A 73 -3.90 -10.05 13.36
CA ILE A 73 -3.47 -11.43 13.65
C ILE A 73 -4.67 -12.37 13.77
N ASP A 74 -5.74 -11.93 14.44
CA ASP A 74 -6.96 -12.72 14.64
C ASP A 74 -7.75 -12.93 13.34
N GLU A 75 -7.86 -11.89 12.52
CA GLU A 75 -8.52 -11.95 11.22
C GLU A 75 -7.79 -12.90 10.28
N PHE A 76 -6.47 -12.79 10.20
CA PHE A 76 -5.65 -13.68 9.39
C PHE A 76 -5.83 -15.14 9.77
N MET A 77 -5.99 -15.45 11.06
CA MET A 77 -6.18 -16.84 11.52
C MET A 77 -7.57 -17.40 11.21
N LYS A 78 -8.57 -16.55 10.94
CA LYS A 78 -9.97 -16.93 10.69
C LYS A 78 -10.36 -16.89 9.23
N VAL A 79 -9.84 -15.93 8.47
CA VAL A 79 -10.26 -15.62 7.10
C VAL A 79 -9.11 -15.85 6.14
N ASP A 80 -9.40 -16.52 5.02
CA ASP A 80 -8.51 -16.60 3.87
C ASP A 80 -9.01 -15.65 2.79
N LEU A 81 -8.18 -14.67 2.41
CA LEU A 81 -8.49 -13.76 1.30
C LEU A 81 -8.59 -14.54 -0.01
N THR A 82 -9.57 -14.20 -0.83
CA THR A 82 -9.80 -14.80 -2.16
C THR A 82 -8.91 -14.19 -3.23
N GLU A 83 -8.63 -12.90 -3.13
CA GLU A 83 -7.78 -12.17 -4.06
C GLU A 83 -6.35 -12.70 -4.04
N GLU A 84 -5.79 -12.94 -5.23
CA GLU A 84 -4.40 -13.34 -5.43
C GLU A 84 -3.58 -12.13 -5.91
N CYS A 85 -2.27 -12.14 -5.60
CA CYS A 85 -1.36 -11.12 -6.09
C CYS A 85 -0.48 -11.64 -7.24
N ASP A 86 -0.08 -10.71 -8.09
CA ASP A 86 0.91 -10.95 -9.13
C ASP A 86 2.31 -11.25 -8.58
N PRO A 87 3.13 -12.04 -9.31
CA PRO A 87 4.50 -12.32 -8.91
C PRO A 87 5.36 -11.04 -8.86
N PRO A 88 6.35 -10.95 -7.94
CA PRO A 88 7.20 -9.76 -7.79
C PRO A 88 7.95 -9.31 -9.06
N SER A 89 8.23 -10.22 -10.00
CA SER A 89 8.85 -9.86 -11.28
C SER A 89 7.93 -9.03 -12.17
N PHE A 90 6.62 -9.30 -12.13
CA PHE A 90 5.62 -8.58 -12.91
C PHE A 90 5.33 -7.22 -12.29
N THR A 91 5.06 -7.18 -10.99
CA THR A 91 4.80 -5.92 -10.27
C THR A 91 6.00 -4.97 -10.31
N ALA A 92 7.23 -5.47 -10.20
CA ALA A 92 8.43 -4.65 -10.36
C ALA A 92 8.59 -4.11 -11.78
N GLY A 93 8.22 -4.91 -12.80
CA GLY A 93 8.19 -4.48 -14.20
C GLY A 93 7.21 -3.34 -14.41
N GLN A 94 5.96 -3.50 -13.95
CA GLN A 94 4.94 -2.46 -14.02
C GLN A 94 5.34 -1.17 -13.29
N LYS A 95 5.86 -1.28 -12.05
CA LYS A 95 6.34 -0.12 -11.29
C LYS A 95 7.43 0.64 -12.06
N LYS A 96 8.36 -0.06 -12.71
CA LYS A 96 9.42 0.56 -13.51
C LYS A 96 8.89 1.29 -14.75
N VAL A 97 7.86 0.75 -15.39
CA VAL A 97 7.22 1.40 -16.55
C VAL A 97 6.51 2.67 -16.09
N LYS A 98 5.68 2.59 -15.03
CA LYS A 98 4.98 3.75 -14.46
C LYS A 98 5.94 4.87 -14.08
N LEU A 99 7.01 4.55 -13.35
CA LEU A 99 8.02 5.55 -12.95
C LEU A 99 8.64 6.31 -14.13
N LYS A 100 8.89 5.63 -15.26
CA LYS A 100 9.41 6.29 -16.46
C LYS A 100 8.36 7.19 -17.11
N GLN A 101 7.11 6.77 -17.10
CA GLN A 101 6.01 7.54 -17.66
C GLN A 101 5.78 8.81 -16.83
N ASP A 102 5.76 8.68 -15.50
CA ASP A 102 5.67 9.82 -14.57
C ASP A 102 6.85 10.79 -14.78
N GLU A 103 8.07 10.27 -14.96
CA GLU A 103 9.25 11.10 -15.26
C GLU A 103 9.07 11.91 -16.56
N ILE A 104 8.60 11.26 -17.63
CA ILE A 104 8.32 11.94 -18.90
C ILE A 104 7.23 13.02 -18.73
N GLU A 105 6.15 12.71 -18.02
CA GLU A 105 5.05 13.65 -17.75
C GLU A 105 5.54 14.87 -16.95
N THR A 106 6.37 14.66 -15.92
CA THR A 106 6.94 15.76 -15.15
C THR A 106 7.88 16.65 -15.96
N GLU A 107 8.69 16.07 -16.85
CA GLU A 107 9.56 16.83 -17.75
C GLU A 107 8.76 17.62 -18.79
N LEU A 108 7.68 17.02 -19.33
CA LEU A 108 6.74 17.70 -20.22
C LEU A 108 6.11 18.91 -19.52
N GLU A 109 5.57 18.73 -18.31
CA GLU A 109 4.98 19.81 -17.52
C GLU A 109 5.99 20.93 -17.20
N ASN A 110 7.24 20.57 -16.93
CA ASN A 110 8.31 21.55 -16.70
C ASN A 110 8.71 22.31 -17.97
N SER A 111 8.59 21.68 -19.14
CA SER A 111 8.92 22.28 -20.44
C SER A 111 7.79 23.13 -21.04
N ARG A 112 6.55 22.99 -20.54
CA ARG A 112 5.40 23.77 -21.02
C ARG A 112 5.66 25.27 -20.90
N PRO A 113 5.45 26.06 -21.97
CA PRO A 113 5.72 27.50 -21.95
C PRO A 113 4.73 28.21 -21.02
N LYS A 114 5.22 28.66 -19.87
CA LYS A 114 4.43 29.48 -18.94
C LYS A 114 4.33 30.89 -19.51
N LEU A 115 3.14 31.30 -19.96
CA LEU A 115 2.85 32.67 -20.40
C LEU A 115 3.26 33.65 -19.28
N LYS A 116 4.26 34.51 -19.55
CA LYS A 116 4.74 35.55 -18.63
C LYS A 116 4.64 36.91 -19.29
N GLY A 117 4.10 37.90 -18.59
CA GLY A 117 4.01 39.28 -19.06
C GLY A 117 2.62 39.91 -18.84
N PRO A 118 2.44 41.18 -19.25
CA PRO A 118 1.20 41.94 -19.02
C PRO A 118 -0.01 41.37 -19.76
N TYR A 119 0.20 40.50 -20.75
CA TYR A 119 -0.86 39.81 -21.47
C TYR A 119 -1.25 38.44 -20.88
N ALA A 120 -0.50 37.92 -19.90
CA ALA A 120 -0.79 36.62 -19.28
C ALA A 120 -2.13 36.60 -18.51
N SER A 121 -2.63 37.76 -18.08
CA SER A 121 -3.92 37.90 -17.40
C SER A 121 -5.12 37.65 -18.31
N TYR A 122 -4.98 37.83 -19.63
CA TYR A 122 -6.09 37.62 -20.57
C TYR A 122 -6.33 36.15 -20.92
N ALA A 123 -5.41 35.26 -20.55
CA ALA A 123 -5.55 33.81 -20.77
C ALA A 123 -6.36 33.10 -19.67
N VAL A 124 -6.76 33.81 -18.61
CA VAL A 124 -7.46 33.22 -17.44
C VAL A 124 -8.99 33.38 -17.53
N GLU A 125 -9.50 34.10 -18.52
CA GLU A 125 -10.94 34.35 -18.65
C GLU A 125 -11.53 33.65 -19.87
N ASP A 126 -11.61 32.32 -19.82
CA ASP A 126 -12.73 31.61 -20.46
C ASP A 126 -12.94 30.22 -19.81
N PRO A 127 -14.11 29.92 -19.22
CA PRO A 127 -14.42 28.59 -18.68
C PRO A 127 -14.66 27.49 -19.73
N MET A 128 -14.32 27.69 -21.01
CA MET A 128 -14.72 26.78 -22.11
C MET A 128 -13.65 26.51 -23.17
N MET A 129 -12.39 26.27 -22.80
CA MET A 129 -11.38 25.80 -23.77
C MET A 129 -10.66 24.58 -23.22
N ASP A 130 -10.88 23.44 -23.87
CA ASP A 130 -10.05 22.26 -23.75
C ASP A 130 -8.63 22.54 -24.26
N ASP A 131 -7.69 21.75 -23.77
CA ASP A 131 -6.26 21.85 -24.03
C ASP A 131 -5.92 21.20 -25.41
N SER A 132 -6.44 21.75 -26.51
CA SER A 132 -6.10 21.35 -27.89
C SER A 132 -5.77 22.54 -28.79
N ILE A 133 -4.57 23.09 -28.66
CA ILE A 133 -3.99 23.92 -29.73
C ILE A 133 -3.34 23.03 -30.79
N SER A 134 -4.17 22.42 -31.64
CA SER A 134 -3.72 21.90 -32.92
C SER A 134 -3.44 23.07 -33.87
N VAL A 135 -2.20 23.14 -34.32
CA VAL A 135 -1.79 24.00 -35.45
C VAL A 135 -2.47 23.46 -36.71
N ALA A 136 -3.53 24.12 -37.15
CA ALA A 136 -4.05 23.97 -38.50
C ALA A 136 -4.53 25.33 -39.04
N SER A 137 -3.73 25.88 -39.93
CA SER A 137 -4.15 26.91 -40.87
C SER A 137 -5.10 26.30 -41.89
N GLY A 138 -6.36 26.75 -41.94
CA GLY A 138 -7.33 26.35 -42.97
C GLY A 138 -8.68 27.04 -42.75
N ALA A 139 -9.27 27.56 -43.82
CA ALA A 139 -10.44 28.42 -43.86
C ALA A 139 -11.75 27.77 -43.33
N PRO A 140 -12.81 28.54 -43.02
CA PRO A 140 -14.02 28.01 -42.39
C PRO A 140 -14.96 27.40 -43.43
N GLY A 141 -15.32 26.13 -43.23
CA GLY A 141 -16.31 25.41 -44.00
C GLY A 141 -16.72 24.14 -43.28
N GLU A 142 -17.83 24.22 -42.55
CA GLU A 142 -18.84 23.17 -42.35
C GLU A 142 -18.36 21.72 -42.13
N GLU A 143 -17.77 21.38 -40.98
CA GLU A 143 -17.63 19.98 -40.54
C GLU A 143 -17.81 19.89 -39.01
N GLU A 144 -19.08 19.91 -38.55
CA GLU A 144 -19.45 19.72 -37.13
C GLU A 144 -20.15 18.35 -36.91
N LEU A 145 -20.09 17.46 -37.90
CA LEU A 145 -20.81 16.18 -37.92
C LEU A 145 -19.90 14.94 -37.84
N ASP A 146 -18.59 15.08 -38.04
CA ASP A 146 -17.67 13.94 -38.14
C ASP A 146 -16.92 13.62 -36.82
N ASP A 147 -16.89 14.55 -35.86
CA ASP A 147 -16.19 14.35 -34.57
C ASP A 147 -16.95 13.42 -33.63
N LEU A 148 -18.28 13.40 -33.70
CA LEU A 148 -19.15 12.54 -32.89
C LEU A 148 -19.03 11.05 -33.26
N GLU A 149 -18.78 10.72 -34.52
CA GLU A 149 -18.58 9.34 -34.98
C GLU A 149 -17.17 8.83 -34.65
N LEU A 150 -16.17 9.73 -34.71
CA LEU A 150 -14.78 9.41 -34.38
C LEU A 150 -14.56 9.21 -32.88
N GLU A 151 -15.22 10.02 -32.04
CA GLU A 151 -15.20 9.86 -30.58
C GLU A 151 -16.03 8.65 -30.12
N ALA A 152 -17.11 8.32 -30.83
CA ALA A 152 -17.85 7.07 -30.62
C ALA A 152 -17.00 5.83 -30.98
N ALA A 153 -16.22 5.87 -32.07
CA ALA A 153 -15.32 4.79 -32.47
C ALA A 153 -14.17 4.60 -31.46
N ALA A 154 -13.62 5.69 -30.93
CA ALA A 154 -12.60 5.64 -29.88
C ALA A 154 -13.12 4.97 -28.58
N ASN A 155 -14.35 5.32 -28.18
CA ASN A 155 -15.02 4.72 -27.02
C ASN A 155 -15.44 3.25 -27.27
N HIS A 156 -15.67 2.86 -28.51
CA HIS A 156 -16.00 1.49 -28.89
C HIS A 156 -14.78 0.54 -28.81
N LEU A 157 -13.57 1.01 -29.16
CA LEU A 157 -12.36 0.18 -29.06
C LEU A 157 -11.88 -0.08 -27.62
N ASN A 158 -12.26 0.78 -26.67
CA ASN A 158 -11.90 0.60 -25.25
C ASN A 158 -12.86 -0.35 -24.51
N ASN A 159 -14.09 -0.51 -24.98
CA ASN A 159 -15.11 -1.34 -24.32
C ASN A 159 -15.24 -2.76 -24.89
N ASN A 160 -14.65 -3.06 -26.05
CA ASN A 160 -14.70 -4.40 -26.63
C ASN A 160 -13.64 -5.37 -26.11
N PHE A 161 -12.66 -4.91 -25.31
CA PHE A 161 -11.63 -5.82 -24.78
C PHE A 161 -12.04 -6.58 -23.52
N TYR A 162 -12.99 -6.05 -22.73
CA TYR A 162 -13.36 -6.63 -21.43
C TYR A 162 -14.63 -7.49 -21.44
N CYS A 163 -15.47 -7.40 -22.46
CA CYS A 163 -16.72 -8.17 -22.51
C CYS A 163 -16.58 -9.57 -23.15
N GLU A 164 -15.53 -9.83 -23.94
CA GLU A 164 -15.37 -11.14 -24.62
C GLU A 164 -14.73 -12.24 -23.72
N ILE A 165 -14.42 -11.92 -22.46
CA ILE A 165 -13.87 -12.90 -21.48
C ILE A 165 -14.90 -13.28 -20.40
N LEU A 166 -16.04 -12.60 -20.32
CA LEU A 166 -17.04 -12.83 -19.27
C LEU A 166 -18.42 -13.12 -19.87
N ASP A 167 -18.49 -14.17 -20.68
CA ASP A 167 -19.73 -14.93 -20.84
C ASP A 167 -19.83 -15.95 -19.70
N GLU A 168 -20.89 -15.80 -18.89
CA GLU A 168 -21.75 -16.85 -18.30
C GLU A 168 -22.27 -16.47 -16.90
N LYS A 169 -23.46 -15.85 -16.84
CA LYS A 169 -24.72 -16.45 -16.33
C LYS A 169 -25.75 -15.39 -15.95
N GLU A 170 -26.93 -15.56 -16.55
CA GLU A 170 -28.20 -14.90 -16.22
C GLU A 170 -28.79 -15.47 -14.90
N ASP A 171 -29.60 -14.66 -14.22
CA ASP A 171 -31.01 -14.94 -13.85
C ASP A 171 -31.45 -14.31 -12.50
N ASP A 172 -32.36 -13.33 -12.66
CA ASP A 172 -33.66 -13.08 -12.00
C ASP A 172 -33.84 -12.46 -10.58
N GLU A 173 -34.54 -11.31 -10.61
CA GLU A 173 -35.78 -10.89 -9.88
C GLU A 173 -35.81 -10.91 -8.33
N GLU A 174 -36.55 -10.12 -7.55
CA GLU A 174 -37.40 -8.90 -7.61
C GLU A 174 -37.71 -8.51 -6.12
N GLU A 175 -38.28 -7.31 -5.92
CA GLU A 175 -38.97 -6.68 -4.76
C GLU A 175 -39.18 -7.37 -3.37
N GLU A 176 -39.18 -6.60 -2.27
CA GLU A 176 -40.42 -6.07 -1.62
C GLU A 176 -40.16 -5.29 -0.29
N ARG A 177 -41.25 -4.68 0.22
CA ARG A 177 -41.38 -3.52 1.13
C ARG A 177 -41.56 -3.91 2.61
N THR A 178 -41.50 -2.91 3.52
CA THR A 178 -42.56 -2.46 4.47
C THR A 178 -42.03 -1.94 5.84
N ALA A 179 -42.95 -1.36 6.64
CA ALA A 179 -42.80 -0.19 7.51
C ALA A 179 -42.72 -0.43 9.05
N THR A 180 -42.19 0.59 9.75
CA THR A 180 -42.44 1.15 11.11
C THR A 180 -42.95 0.28 12.29
N GLU A 181 -42.35 0.45 13.49
CA GLU A 181 -43.06 0.83 14.75
C GLU A 181 -42.12 1.22 15.92
N LYS A 182 -42.66 1.96 16.91
CA LYS A 182 -42.00 2.65 18.05
C LYS A 182 -42.01 1.80 19.35
N ASP A 183 -41.01 1.94 20.23
CA ASP A 183 -41.24 2.03 21.70
C ASP A 183 -40.06 2.64 22.51
N ARG A 184 -40.33 3.20 23.70
CA ARG A 184 -39.47 4.10 24.51
C ARG A 184 -38.99 3.46 25.83
N SER A 185 -37.68 3.57 26.16
CA SER A 185 -37.05 3.74 27.53
C SER A 185 -35.64 3.09 27.61
N PRO A 186 -34.86 3.23 28.71
CA PRO A 186 -34.35 4.40 29.42
C PRO A 186 -32.84 4.63 29.14
N VAL A 187 -32.31 5.82 29.47
CA VAL A 187 -30.92 6.22 29.19
C VAL A 187 -29.92 5.32 29.93
N LYS A 188 -29.33 4.35 29.22
CA LYS A 188 -28.16 3.60 29.65
C LYS A 188 -26.93 4.47 29.45
N ARG A 189 -26.12 4.68 30.50
CA ARG A 189 -24.81 5.31 30.33
C ARG A 189 -23.99 4.43 29.40
N LEU A 190 -23.55 5.00 28.28
CA LEU A 190 -22.72 4.31 27.29
C LEU A 190 -21.41 3.89 27.98
N PRO A 191 -20.96 2.63 27.82
CA PRO A 191 -19.66 2.20 28.34
C PRO A 191 -18.57 3.06 27.71
N LEU A 192 -17.49 3.37 28.45
CA LEU A 192 -16.38 4.20 27.95
C LEU A 192 -15.76 3.65 26.65
N ALA A 193 -15.93 2.35 26.36
CA ALA A 193 -15.57 1.71 25.10
C ALA A 193 -16.31 2.29 23.87
N SER A 194 -17.52 2.83 24.03
CA SER A 194 -18.27 3.49 22.96
C SER A 194 -17.87 4.94 22.74
N LEU A 195 -17.21 5.58 23.72
CA LEU A 195 -16.73 6.97 23.63
C LEU A 195 -15.29 7.04 23.12
N LEU A 196 -14.47 6.04 23.46
CA LEU A 196 -13.06 5.97 23.11
C LEU A 196 -12.79 5.11 21.86
N GLY A 197 -13.80 4.38 21.36
CA GLY A 197 -13.61 3.27 20.43
C GLY A 197 -12.87 2.09 21.09
N PRO A 198 -12.67 0.97 20.37
CA PRO A 198 -11.75 -0.07 20.82
C PRO A 198 -10.36 0.54 21.04
N LEU A 199 -9.89 0.57 22.29
CA LEU A 199 -8.50 0.87 22.59
C LEU A 199 -7.62 -0.11 21.78
N PRO A 200 -6.52 0.34 21.14
CA PRO A 200 -5.62 -0.55 20.44
C PRO A 200 -5.02 -1.53 21.44
N THR A 201 -5.64 -2.71 21.53
CA THR A 201 -5.13 -3.86 22.27
C THR A 201 -4.00 -4.44 21.44
N ALA A 202 -3.03 -5.17 21.99
CA ALA A 202 -1.98 -5.81 21.18
C ALA A 202 -2.53 -6.67 20.00
N ALA A 203 -3.79 -7.13 20.09
CA ALA A 203 -4.53 -7.78 19.02
C ALA A 203 -4.89 -6.86 17.81
N SER A 204 -4.80 -5.54 17.95
CA SER A 204 -5.04 -4.55 16.89
C SER A 204 -3.78 -4.16 16.12
N LEU A 205 -2.60 -4.63 16.55
CA LEU A 205 -1.37 -4.46 15.78
C LEU A 205 -1.39 -5.49 14.65
N GLY A 206 -1.38 -5.00 13.41
CA GLY A 206 -1.56 -5.81 12.23
C GLY A 206 -0.37 -6.74 11.98
N LEU A 207 -0.56 -7.71 11.07
CA LEU A 207 0.56 -8.48 10.52
C LEU A 207 1.69 -7.57 10.01
N THR A 208 1.35 -6.40 9.46
CA THR A 208 2.29 -5.35 9.06
C THR A 208 3.27 -4.98 10.16
N ASP A 209 2.84 -4.81 11.41
CA ASP A 209 3.74 -4.40 12.50
C ASP A 209 4.74 -5.51 12.84
N SER A 210 4.28 -6.76 12.86
CA SER A 210 5.14 -7.94 13.01
C SER A 210 6.19 -8.02 11.89
N ILE A 211 5.80 -7.72 10.64
CA ILE A 211 6.70 -7.73 9.48
C ILE A 211 7.71 -6.57 9.55
N LYS A 212 7.26 -5.36 9.89
CA LYS A 212 8.11 -4.18 10.04
C LYS A 212 9.16 -4.38 11.11
N GLU A 213 8.78 -4.97 12.25
CA GLU A 213 9.72 -5.30 13.32
C GLU A 213 10.77 -6.31 12.80
N CYS A 214 10.39 -7.31 11.98
CA CYS A 214 11.33 -8.25 11.35
C CYS A 214 12.39 -7.55 10.49
N ILE A 215 11.99 -6.47 9.82
CA ILE A 215 12.86 -5.68 8.95
C ILE A 215 13.74 -4.72 9.80
N ALA A 216 13.19 -4.18 10.90
CA ALA A 216 13.81 -3.15 11.73
C ALA A 216 15.02 -3.63 12.56
N ASP A 217 15.10 -4.92 12.93
CA ASP A 217 16.18 -5.52 13.76
C ASP A 217 17.64 -5.15 13.36
N LYS A 218 17.86 -4.63 12.14
CA LYS A 218 19.19 -4.13 11.71
C LYS A 218 19.52 -2.73 12.21
N LYS A 219 18.54 -1.84 12.35
CA LYS A 219 18.80 -0.45 12.72
C LYS A 219 19.27 -0.37 14.16
N ASP A 220 18.64 -1.14 15.05
CA ASP A 220 18.98 -1.13 16.47
C ASP A 220 20.33 -1.80 16.74
N ASN A 221 20.58 -2.99 16.18
CA ASN A 221 21.88 -3.65 16.32
C ASN A 221 23.05 -2.83 15.73
N LYS A 222 22.90 -2.18 14.57
CA LYS A 222 23.97 -1.34 14.00
C LYS A 222 24.16 -0.04 14.78
N LYS A 223 23.10 0.53 15.33
CA LYS A 223 23.16 1.73 16.18
C LYS A 223 23.82 1.40 17.50
N GLU A 224 23.48 0.28 18.12
CA GLU A 224 24.14 -0.24 19.32
C GLU A 224 25.60 -0.60 19.07
N GLU A 225 25.95 -1.26 17.97
CA GLU A 225 27.34 -1.53 17.60
C GLU A 225 28.14 -0.23 17.33
N ARG A 226 27.51 0.78 16.72
CA ARG A 226 28.13 2.11 16.52
C ARG A 226 28.33 2.82 17.84
N ILE A 227 27.33 2.83 18.72
CA ILE A 227 27.41 3.43 20.06
C ILE A 227 28.45 2.71 20.91
N ALA A 228 28.53 1.38 20.83
CA ALA A 228 29.55 0.59 21.53
C ALA A 228 30.96 0.94 21.03
N LYS A 229 31.16 1.05 19.71
CA LYS A 229 32.43 1.51 19.12
C LYS A 229 32.77 2.94 19.47
N GLU A 230 31.79 3.84 19.50
CA GLU A 230 32.00 5.25 19.89
C GLU A 230 32.32 5.38 21.37
N LYS A 231 31.74 4.53 22.24
CA LYS A 231 32.10 4.44 23.66
C LYS A 231 33.50 3.89 23.85
N GLU A 232 33.88 2.86 23.09
CA GLU A 232 35.22 2.26 23.12
C GLU A 232 36.30 3.21 22.59
N LEU A 233 35.98 4.02 21.58
CA LEU A 233 36.86 5.07 21.04
C LEU A 233 36.82 6.38 21.83
N GLY A 234 35.99 6.49 22.88
CA GLY A 234 35.84 7.70 23.70
C GLY A 234 35.20 8.90 22.99
N ILE A 235 34.48 8.68 21.89
CA ILE A 235 33.86 9.73 21.05
C ILE A 235 32.39 9.98 21.43
N TYR A 236 31.77 9.09 22.22
CA TYR A 236 30.36 9.19 22.58
C TYR A 236 30.06 10.41 23.47
N LYS A 237 29.21 11.33 22.99
CA LYS A 237 28.71 12.49 23.76
C LYS A 237 27.28 12.23 24.21
N GLU A 238 27.07 12.06 25.52
CA GLU A 238 25.70 12.06 26.09
C GLU A 238 25.07 13.44 25.95
N GLN A 239 24.04 13.56 25.11
CA GLN A 239 23.13 14.70 25.16
C GLN A 239 22.26 14.59 26.41
N LYS A 240 22.67 15.25 27.50
CA LYS A 240 21.78 15.53 28.63
C LYS A 240 20.63 16.41 28.14
N VAL A 241 19.46 15.81 27.93
CA VAL A 241 18.21 16.55 27.78
C VAL A 241 17.90 17.19 29.14
N TYR A 242 18.19 18.49 29.26
CA TYR A 242 17.72 19.30 30.39
C TYR A 242 16.20 19.43 30.30
N LEU A 243 15.46 18.50 30.93
CA LEU A 243 14.06 18.74 31.27
C LEU A 243 14.04 19.76 32.42
N GLY A 244 13.98 21.04 32.06
CA GLY A 244 13.74 22.14 32.99
C GLY A 244 12.38 21.97 33.66
N LYS A 245 12.38 21.40 34.87
CA LYS A 245 11.27 21.57 35.81
C LYS A 245 11.26 23.04 36.25
N LYS A 246 10.43 23.87 35.63
CA LYS A 246 9.96 25.10 36.26
C LYS A 246 9.11 24.69 37.47
N LEU A 247 9.74 24.68 38.64
CA LEU A 247 9.05 24.70 39.92
C LEU A 247 8.25 26.00 39.98
N SER A 248 6.93 25.87 40.01
CA SER A 248 6.06 26.91 40.55
C SER A 248 6.28 27.00 42.05
N SER A 249 6.61 28.18 42.55
CA SER A 249 6.43 28.53 43.96
C SER A 249 6.19 30.02 44.06
N THR A 250 4.97 30.34 44.51
CA THR A 250 4.57 31.49 45.34
C THR A 250 4.92 32.90 44.87
#